data_AF-E7C329-F1
#
_entry.id   AF-E7C329-F1
#
_cell.length_a   1.000
_cell.length_b   1.000
_cell.length_c   1.000
_cell.angle_alpha   90.00
_cell.angle_beta   90.00
_cell.angle_gamma   90.00
#
_symmetry.space_group_name_H-M   'P 1'
#
loop_
_entity.id
_entity.type
_entity.pdbx_description
1 polymer ?
#
loop_
_entity_poly.entity_id
_entity_poly.type
_entity_poly.pdbx_seq_one_letter_code
_entity_poly.pdbx_strand_id
1 'polypeptide(L)'
;GTHLEIMKLFESTTAQMIEMSIDSHDYAISYVLGLSHIINIAFSKVLHDSGEKKDEFSQVSSTTFKDQIEVARRVSQENPNLYFEIQHLNSHSIQTIEELNRVIKEITDAITLGSEEDFVEIMYAGKKYFEGSKA
;
A
#
# COMPACT_ATOMS: atom_id res chain seq x y z
N GLY A 1 -19.96 -7.07 -31.08
CA GLY A 1 -18.90 -7.97 -30.59
C GLY A 1 -18.92 -7.96 -29.09
N THR A 2 -18.63 -9.09 -28.45
CA THR A 2 -18.84 -9.35 -27.01
C THR A 2 -18.30 -8.25 -26.09
N HIS A 3 -17.20 -7.59 -26.46
CA HIS A 3 -16.64 -6.44 -25.71
C HIS A 3 -17.61 -5.25 -25.59
N LEU A 4 -18.23 -4.81 -26.69
CA LEU A 4 -19.23 -3.72 -26.69
C LEU A 4 -20.50 -4.09 -25.91
N GLU A 5 -20.85 -5.37 -25.87
CA GLU A 5 -22.01 -5.86 -25.11
C GLU A 5 -21.73 -5.84 -23.61
N ILE A 6 -20.51 -6.18 -23.19
CA ILE A 6 -20.08 -6.07 -21.79
C ILE A 6 -20.06 -4.61 -21.34
N MET A 7 -19.50 -3.69 -22.14
CA MET A 7 -19.47 -2.26 -21.78
C MET A 7 -20.87 -1.68 -21.57
N LYS A 8 -21.84 -2.10 -22.39
CA LYS A 8 -23.25 -1.68 -22.27
C LYS A 8 -23.89 -2.08 -20.94
N LEU A 9 -23.45 -3.16 -20.30
CA LEU A 9 -23.96 -3.56 -18.98
C LEU A 9 -23.64 -2.52 -17.89
N PHE A 10 -22.60 -1.72 -18.10
CA PHE A 10 -22.13 -0.72 -17.14
C PHE A 10 -22.52 0.72 -17.54
N GLU A 11 -23.08 0.95 -18.73
CA GLU A 11 -23.48 2.28 -19.23
C GLU A 11 -24.49 2.98 -18.30
N SER A 12 -25.36 2.24 -17.62
CA SER A 12 -26.34 2.80 -16.67
C SER A 12 -25.78 3.02 -15.26
N THR A 13 -24.49 2.77 -15.05
CA THR A 13 -23.82 2.94 -13.75
C THR A 13 -22.90 4.16 -13.76
N THR A 14 -22.45 4.60 -12.58
CA THR A 14 -21.41 5.63 -12.46
C THR A 14 -19.99 5.06 -12.55
N ALA A 15 -19.84 3.77 -12.89
CA ALA A 15 -18.54 3.12 -12.95
C ALA A 15 -17.74 3.64 -14.15
N GLN A 16 -16.48 4.01 -13.91
CA GLN A 16 -15.54 4.30 -14.99
C GLN A 16 -14.87 3.00 -15.43
N MET A 17 -14.95 2.71 -16.73
CA MET A 17 -14.28 1.55 -17.32
C MET A 17 -12.92 1.97 -17.86
N ILE A 18 -11.87 1.25 -17.45
CA ILE A 18 -10.51 1.44 -17.95
C ILE A 18 -10.11 0.15 -18.67
N GLU A 19 -9.86 0.25 -19.96
CA GLU A 19 -9.38 -0.88 -20.77
C GLU A 19 -7.85 -0.94 -20.72
N MET A 20 -7.32 -2.12 -20.41
CA MET A 20 -5.89 -2.38 -20.35
C MET A 20 -5.60 -3.87 -20.56
N SER A 21 -4.33 -4.22 -20.81
CA SER A 21 -3.90 -5.61 -20.88
C SER A 21 -3.90 -6.25 -19.47
N ILE A 22 -3.96 -7.59 -19.41
CA ILE A 22 -3.85 -8.34 -18.14
C ILE A 22 -2.55 -8.00 -17.42
N ASP A 23 -1.43 -7.95 -18.15
CA ASP A 23 -0.13 -7.63 -17.56
C ASP A 23 -0.09 -6.20 -16.99
N SER A 24 -0.64 -5.23 -17.73
CA SER A 24 -0.74 -3.84 -17.25
C SER A 24 -1.65 -3.71 -16.04
N HIS A 25 -2.73 -4.49 -15.99
CA HIS A 25 -3.60 -4.58 -14.83
C HIS A 25 -2.84 -5.13 -13.62
N ASP A 26 -2.18 -6.28 -13.77
CA ASP A 26 -1.49 -6.94 -12.66
C ASP A 26 -0.34 -6.06 -12.13
N TYR A 27 0.39 -5.39 -13.02
CA TYR A 27 1.39 -4.38 -12.64
C TYR A 27 0.77 -3.23 -11.83
N ALA A 28 -0.35 -2.64 -12.30
CA ALA A 28 -1.00 -1.56 -11.56
C ALA A 28 -1.51 -2.03 -10.19
N ILE A 29 -2.09 -3.23 -10.13
CA ILE A 29 -2.63 -3.82 -8.91
C ILE A 29 -1.52 -4.18 -7.91
N SER A 30 -0.30 -4.51 -8.35
CA SER A 30 0.80 -4.77 -7.42
C SER A 30 1.16 -3.52 -6.59
N TYR A 31 1.07 -2.33 -7.16
CA TYR A 31 1.24 -1.08 -6.42
C TYR A 31 -0.02 -0.63 -5.68
N VAL A 32 -1.20 -0.70 -6.33
CA VAL A 32 -2.44 -0.14 -5.75
C VAL A 32 -2.98 -1.01 -4.61
N LEU A 33 -3.09 -2.32 -4.82
CA LEU A 33 -3.57 -3.25 -3.78
C LEU A 33 -2.41 -3.97 -3.11
N GLY A 34 -1.44 -4.48 -3.89
CA GLY A 34 -0.34 -5.28 -3.38
C GLY A 34 0.44 -4.57 -2.27
N LEU A 35 1.07 -3.45 -2.62
CA LEU A 35 1.89 -2.64 -1.73
C LEU A 35 1.07 -2.06 -0.56
N SER A 36 -0.12 -1.53 -0.82
CA SER A 36 -0.97 -0.94 0.22
C SER A 36 -1.42 -1.97 1.26
N HIS A 37 -1.73 -3.19 0.84
CA HIS A 37 -2.07 -4.29 1.75
C HIS A 37 -0.87 -4.72 2.58
N ILE A 38 0.29 -4.94 1.97
CA ILE A 38 1.49 -5.42 2.67
C ILE A 38 1.89 -4.45 3.78
N ILE A 39 1.90 -3.15 3.52
CA ILE A 39 2.26 -2.14 4.52
C ILE A 39 1.32 -2.21 5.73
N ASN A 40 0.01 -2.34 5.50
CA ASN A 40 -0.98 -2.42 6.58
C ASN A 40 -0.92 -3.75 7.36
N ILE A 41 -0.66 -4.86 6.67
CA ILE A 41 -0.45 -6.16 7.31
C ILE A 41 0.80 -6.11 8.19
N ALA A 42 1.92 -5.61 7.67
CA ALA A 42 3.16 -5.46 8.44
C ALA A 42 2.97 -4.53 9.64
N PHE A 43 2.34 -3.37 9.42
CA PHE A 43 2.05 -2.39 10.49
C PHE A 43 1.21 -3.00 11.62
N SER A 44 0.10 -3.67 11.28
CA SER A 44 -0.76 -4.31 12.29
C SER A 44 -0.07 -5.47 13.00
N LYS A 45 0.78 -6.25 12.31
CA LYS A 45 1.57 -7.32 12.91
C LYS A 45 2.61 -6.79 13.90
N VAL A 46 3.31 -5.69 13.57
CA VAL A 46 4.26 -5.03 14.48
C VAL A 46 3.55 -4.52 15.75
N LEU A 47 2.37 -3.90 15.61
CA LEU A 47 1.58 -3.46 16.76
C LEU A 47 1.10 -4.62 17.63
N HIS A 48 0.77 -5.76 17.03
CA HIS A 48 0.42 -6.95 17.78
C HIS A 48 1.62 -7.50 18.57
N ASP A 49 2.78 -7.59 17.92
CA ASP A 49 4.00 -8.18 18.49
C ASP A 49 4.67 -7.29 19.54
N SER A 50 4.47 -5.98 19.49
CA SER A 50 5.03 -5.07 20.49
C SER A 50 4.41 -5.25 21.88
N GLY A 51 3.22 -5.88 21.97
CA GLY A 51 2.50 -6.05 23.24
C GLY A 51 1.97 -4.74 23.83
N GLU A 52 2.06 -3.64 23.09
CA GLU A 52 1.65 -2.31 23.51
C GLU A 52 0.13 -2.24 23.70
N LYS A 53 -0.30 -1.57 24.76
CA LYS A 53 -1.74 -1.45 25.02
C LYS A 53 -2.35 -0.46 24.03
N LYS A 54 -3.26 -0.96 23.20
CA LYS A 54 -4.03 -0.15 22.21
C LYS A 54 -4.60 1.15 22.80
N ASP A 55 -4.99 1.12 24.07
CA ASP A 55 -5.58 2.27 24.76
C ASP A 55 -4.55 3.36 25.09
N GLU A 56 -3.28 3.00 25.32
CA GLU A 56 -2.21 3.94 25.67
C GLU A 56 -1.80 4.79 24.46
N PHE A 57 -1.76 4.22 23.24
CA PHE A 57 -1.51 5.00 22.03
C PHE A 57 -2.67 5.92 21.63
N SER A 58 -3.90 5.56 21.97
CA SER A 58 -5.07 6.37 21.64
C SER A 58 -5.03 7.76 22.30
N GLN A 59 -4.40 7.88 23.49
CA GLN A 59 -4.32 9.13 24.25
C GLN A 59 -3.22 10.09 23.75
N VAL A 60 -2.18 9.58 23.08
CA VAL A 60 -1.05 10.36 22.55
C VAL A 60 -1.02 10.42 21.01
N SER A 61 -2.01 9.83 20.36
CA SER A 61 -2.03 9.67 18.90
C SER A 61 -2.23 10.98 18.14
N SER A 62 -1.34 11.22 17.17
CA SER A 62 -1.53 12.26 16.15
C SER A 62 -2.70 11.93 15.22
N THR A 63 -3.19 12.94 14.50
CA THR A 63 -4.23 12.73 13.46
C THR A 63 -3.77 11.71 12.41
N THR A 64 -2.52 11.81 11.94
CA THR A 64 -1.92 10.87 10.98
C THR A 64 -1.92 9.43 11.50
N PHE A 65 -1.59 9.21 12.77
CA PHE A 65 -1.58 7.87 13.34
C PHE A 65 -3.00 7.29 13.44
N LYS A 66 -3.99 8.11 13.80
CA LYS A 66 -5.41 7.68 13.82
C LYS A 66 -5.88 7.26 12.43
N ASP A 67 -5.57 8.05 11.40
CA ASP A 67 -5.92 7.73 10.02
C ASP A 67 -5.28 6.40 9.58
N GLN A 68 -4.01 6.19 9.90
CA GLN A 68 -3.29 4.96 9.56
C GLN A 68 -3.84 3.73 10.29
N ILE A 69 -4.16 3.85 11.59
CA ILE A 69 -4.81 2.76 12.34
C ILE A 69 -6.14 2.37 11.72
N GLU A 70 -6.94 3.32 11.28
CA GLU A 70 -8.25 3.02 10.68
C GLU A 70 -8.11 2.28 9.34
N VAL A 71 -7.09 2.60 8.54
CA VAL A 71 -6.77 1.82 7.32
C VAL A 71 -6.35 0.40 7.69
N ALA A 72 -5.41 0.25 8.62
CA ALA A 72 -4.91 -1.06 9.03
C ALA A 72 -6.01 -1.93 9.66
N ARG A 73 -6.92 -1.33 10.44
CA ARG A 73 -8.08 -1.99 11.03
C ARG A 73 -9.01 -2.54 9.95
N ARG A 74 -9.30 -1.78 8.89
CA ARG A 74 -10.12 -2.26 7.76
C ARG A 74 -9.46 -3.46 7.09
N VAL A 75 -8.18 -3.36 6.74
CA VAL A 75 -7.42 -4.46 6.14
C VAL A 75 -7.44 -5.72 7.01
N SER A 76 -7.26 -5.59 8.32
CA SER A 76 -7.27 -6.74 9.25
C SER A 76 -8.61 -7.45 9.42
N GLN A 77 -9.71 -6.82 8.98
CA GLN A 77 -11.08 -7.37 9.09
C GLN A 77 -11.51 -8.11 7.82
N GLU A 78 -10.71 -8.04 6.76
CA GLU A 78 -10.96 -8.72 5.49
C GLU A 78 -10.54 -10.20 5.52
N ASN A 79 -10.87 -10.94 4.46
CA ASN A 79 -10.49 -12.36 4.34
C ASN A 79 -8.98 -12.50 4.09
N PRO A 80 -8.20 -13.11 5.02
CA PRO A 80 -6.75 -13.23 4.87
C PRO A 80 -6.34 -14.12 3.69
N ASN A 81 -7.16 -15.13 3.34
CA ASN A 81 -6.86 -16.01 2.21
C ASN A 81 -6.96 -15.26 0.87
N LEU A 82 -7.94 -14.35 0.74
CA LEU A 82 -8.06 -13.50 -0.44
C LEU A 82 -6.84 -12.58 -0.58
N TYR A 83 -6.37 -12.00 0.52
CA TYR A 83 -5.19 -11.14 0.50
C TYR A 83 -3.94 -11.93 0.15
N PHE A 84 -3.78 -13.15 0.66
CA PHE A 84 -2.72 -14.05 0.24
C PHE A 84 -2.80 -14.35 -1.27
N GLU A 85 -3.98 -14.68 -1.80
CA GLU A 85 -4.17 -14.95 -3.23
C GLU A 85 -3.83 -13.74 -4.10
N ILE A 86 -4.26 -12.54 -3.73
CA ILE A 86 -3.92 -11.29 -4.45
C ILE A 86 -2.40 -11.11 -4.55
N GLN A 87 -1.68 -11.34 -3.45
CA GLN A 87 -0.22 -11.20 -3.44
C GLN A 87 0.46 -12.34 -4.21
N HIS A 88 0.04 -13.58 -3.96
CA HIS A 88 0.71 -14.77 -4.46
C HIS A 88 0.49 -15.00 -5.96
N LEU A 89 -0.71 -14.70 -6.47
CA LEU A 89 -1.08 -14.95 -7.87
C LEU A 89 -0.67 -13.83 -8.82
N ASN A 90 -0.42 -12.63 -8.32
CA ASN A 90 0.05 -11.52 -9.14
C ASN A 90 1.57 -11.65 -9.41
N SER A 91 1.94 -11.77 -10.69
CA SER A 91 3.33 -11.97 -11.13
C SER A 91 4.26 -10.80 -10.80
N HIS A 92 3.71 -9.60 -10.57
CA HIS A 92 4.48 -8.40 -10.26
C HIS A 92 4.69 -8.20 -8.75
N SER A 93 4.02 -8.98 -7.89
CA SER A 93 4.11 -8.80 -6.43
C SER A 93 5.52 -8.95 -5.88
N ILE A 94 6.31 -9.90 -6.41
CA ILE A 94 7.69 -10.13 -5.94
C ILE A 94 8.52 -8.87 -6.10
N GLN A 95 8.46 -8.22 -7.27
CA GLN A 95 9.20 -6.99 -7.53
C GLN A 95 8.80 -5.89 -6.54
N THR A 96 7.50 -5.67 -6.34
CA THR A 96 7.02 -4.63 -5.44
C THR A 96 7.38 -4.91 -3.97
N ILE A 97 7.41 -6.17 -3.55
CA ILE A 97 7.88 -6.59 -2.21
C ILE A 97 9.39 -6.31 -2.05
N GLU A 98 10.20 -6.64 -3.06
CA GLU A 98 11.64 -6.39 -3.03
C GLU A 98 11.95 -4.89 -2.98
N GLU A 99 11.21 -4.07 -3.73
CA GLU A 99 11.30 -2.61 -3.69
C GLU A 99 10.97 -2.06 -2.30
N LEU A 100 9.88 -2.53 -1.68
CA LEU A 100 9.50 -2.13 -0.32
C LEU A 100 10.59 -2.50 0.70
N ASN A 101 11.09 -3.74 0.65
CA ASN A 101 12.13 -4.21 1.56
C ASN A 101 13.42 -3.40 1.42
N ARG A 102 13.80 -3.06 0.18
CA ARG A 102 14.97 -2.22 -0.10
C ARG A 102 14.82 -0.85 0.56
N VAL A 103 13.69 -0.17 0.36
CA VAL A 103 13.45 1.17 0.93
C VAL A 103 13.37 1.15 2.46
N ILE A 104 12.74 0.12 3.06
CA ILE A 104 12.75 -0.06 4.53
C ILE A 104 14.18 -0.22 5.04
N LYS A 105 15.04 -0.95 4.33
CA LYS A 105 16.45 -1.10 4.70
C LYS A 105 17.20 0.23 4.58
N GLU A 106 17.03 0.98 3.49
CA GLU A 106 17.63 2.31 3.31
C GLU A 106 17.27 3.26 4.47
N ILE A 107 16.00 3.31 4.85
CA ILE A 107 15.54 4.08 6.02
C ILE A 107 16.20 3.59 7.32
N THR A 108 16.28 2.28 7.51
CA THR A 108 16.89 1.68 8.71
C THR A 108 18.38 2.00 8.80
N ASP A 109 19.09 1.90 7.68
CA ASP A 109 20.52 2.21 7.59
C ASP A 109 20.75 3.71 7.91
N ALA A 110 19.97 4.62 7.32
CA ALA A 110 20.08 6.05 7.58
C ALA A 110 19.89 6.38 9.08
N ILE A 111 18.89 5.79 9.73
CA ILE A 111 18.63 5.99 11.17
C ILE A 111 19.76 5.41 12.02
N THR A 112 20.18 4.17 11.76
CA THR A 112 21.15 3.45 12.60
C THR A 112 22.58 3.98 12.45
N LEU A 113 22.92 4.55 11.29
CA LEU A 113 24.19 5.20 11.02
C LEU A 113 24.18 6.69 11.38
N GLY A 114 23.03 7.26 11.74
CA GLY A 114 22.88 8.69 12.04
C GLY A 114 23.06 9.59 10.81
N SER A 115 22.75 9.07 9.62
CA SER A 115 22.85 9.82 8.36
C SER A 115 21.58 10.62 8.11
N GLU A 116 21.55 11.86 8.63
CA GLU A 116 20.43 12.77 8.42
C GLU A 116 20.23 13.12 6.94
N GLU A 117 21.32 13.29 6.20
CA GLU A 117 21.29 13.62 4.76
C GLU A 117 20.55 12.54 3.97
N ASP A 118 20.93 11.26 4.14
CA ASP A 118 20.27 10.13 3.46
C ASP A 118 18.78 10.05 3.81
N PHE A 119 18.43 10.22 5.09
CA PHE A 119 17.03 10.20 5.53
C PHE A 119 16.21 11.33 4.89
N VAL A 120 16.78 12.54 4.83
CA VAL A 120 16.15 13.71 4.22
C VAL A 120 15.99 13.51 2.70
N GLU A 121 16.97 12.92 2.01
CA GLU A 121 16.87 12.60 0.59
C GLU A 121 15.73 11.61 0.31
N ILE A 122 15.59 10.55 1.12
CA ILE A 122 14.47 9.60 1.03
C ILE A 122 13.13 10.32 1.16
N MET A 123 13.00 11.23 2.14
CA MET A 123 11.78 12.01 2.32
C MET A 123 11.49 12.94 1.12
N TYR A 124 12.51 13.59 0.56
CA TYR A 124 12.33 14.45 -0.62
C TYR A 124 11.95 13.66 -1.87
N ALA A 125 12.48 12.46 -2.05
CA ALA A 125 12.06 11.57 -3.13
C ALA A 125 10.55 11.25 -3.04
N GLY A 126 10.07 10.91 -1.83
CA GLY A 126 8.64 10.70 -1.57
C GLY A 126 7.80 11.96 -1.82
N LYS A 127 8.26 13.13 -1.38
CA LYS A 127 7.58 14.41 -1.62
C LYS A 127 7.44 14.72 -3.12
N LYS A 128 8.51 14.50 -3.90
CA LYS A 128 8.55 14.76 -5.34
C LYS A 128 7.53 13.94 -6.12
N TYR A 129 7.23 12.72 -5.67
CA TYR A 129 6.19 11.88 -6.27
C TYR A 129 4.82 12.57 -6.26
N PHE A 130 4.44 13.19 -5.13
CA PHE A 130 3.15 13.87 -4.98
C PHE A 130 3.11 15.27 -5.60
N GLU A 131 4.25 15.95 -5.72
CA GLU A 131 4.32 17.28 -6.37
C GLU A 131 4.25 17.20 -7.91
N GLY A 132 4.66 16.08 -8.51
CA GLY A 132 4.57 15.85 -9.96
C GLY A 132 3.17 15.52 -10.46
N SER A 133 2.26 15.12 -9.57
CA SER A 133 0.87 14.82 -9.86
C SER A 133 -0.01 16.05 -9.70
N LYS A 134 0.05 17.00 -10.64
CA LYS A 134 -1.08 17.94 -10.78
C LYS A 134 -2.27 17.15 -11.32
N ALA A 135 -3.33 17.08 -10.52
CA ALA A 135 -4.67 16.71 -10.97
C ALA A 135 -5.17 17.69 -12.04
#